data_AF-A0AAN4YLR7-F1
#
_entry.id   AF-A0AAN4YLR7-F1
#
_cell.length_a   1.000
_cell.length_b   1.000
_cell.length_c   1.000
_cell.angle_alpha   90.00
_cell.angle_beta   90.00
_cell.angle_gamma   90.00
#
_symmetry.space_group_name_H-M   'P 1'
#
loop_
_entity.id
_entity.type
_entity.pdbx_description
1 polymer ?
#
loop_
_entity_poly.entity_id
_entity_poly.type
_entity_poly.pdbx_seq_one_letter_code
_entity_poly.pdbx_strand_id
1 'polypeptide(L)'
;MASRSEPPQKRPREETPPESPPPQVEPEPQPEPQPQAEPEPEQEQQPEIPQGHIQGIIEPDVVSSYLLKLHAAPIKNPARVLDIGTGTGIWAIDFAEIPPNLRFEVDDFEAPWSYSQPFDYIHGRELEGFIRDHDRLFRQALANLKPGGWFEIASIEVNCFSDDDTHLKATSMMEGVKNMHISAKKFGKDFDTVKNWRSQMENAGFVNVREDVYKVRNFYRARCTRKR
;
A
#
# COMPACT_ATOMS: atom_id res chain seq x y z
N MET A 1 76.70 68.41 44.85
CA MET A 1 77.22 67.06 45.14
C MET A 1 76.06 66.18 45.58
N ALA A 2 75.99 64.98 45.02
CA ALA A 2 75.06 63.85 45.20
C ALA A 2 73.87 63.99 46.16
N SER A 3 72.68 63.83 45.56
CA SER A 3 71.39 63.56 46.17
C SER A 3 71.40 62.26 47.00
N ARG A 4 70.82 62.27 48.19
CA ARG A 4 70.43 61.06 48.94
C ARG A 4 68.93 61.15 49.25
N SER A 5 68.21 60.20 48.68
CA SER A 5 66.77 59.97 48.76
C SER A 5 66.34 59.48 50.15
N GLU A 6 65.32 60.11 50.73
CA GLU A 6 64.55 59.56 51.85
C GLU A 6 63.40 58.67 51.31
N PRO A 7 63.06 57.56 52.00
CA PRO A 7 62.05 56.60 51.54
C PRO A 7 60.60 57.09 51.77
N PRO A 8 59.65 56.72 50.89
CA PRO A 8 58.27 57.21 50.94
C PRO A 8 57.45 56.59 52.09
N GLN A 9 56.67 57.43 52.77
CA GLN A 9 55.72 57.05 53.82
C GLN A 9 54.51 56.29 53.25
N LYS A 10 54.06 55.24 53.94
CA LYS A 10 52.93 54.38 53.56
C LYS A 10 51.59 55.11 53.73
N ARG A 11 50.75 55.10 52.69
CA ARG A 11 49.36 55.60 52.70
C ARG A 11 48.43 54.55 53.36
N PRO A 12 47.37 54.92 54.10
CA PRO A 12 46.49 53.97 54.78
C PRO A 12 45.69 53.09 53.80
N ARG A 13 45.32 51.88 54.24
CA ARG A 13 44.52 50.91 53.47
C ARG A 13 43.09 51.44 53.27
N GLU A 14 42.63 51.42 52.03
CA GLU A 14 41.24 51.70 51.64
C GLU A 14 40.42 50.43 51.88
N GLU A 15 39.37 50.53 52.70
CA GLU A 15 38.45 49.42 53.00
C GLU A 15 37.44 49.26 51.85
N THR A 16 37.40 48.08 51.24
CA THR A 16 36.41 47.74 50.20
C THR A 16 35.02 47.51 50.80
N PRO A 17 33.94 48.05 50.20
CA PRO A 17 32.57 47.84 50.67
C PRO A 17 32.11 46.38 50.46
N PRO A 18 31.13 45.88 51.25
CA PRO A 18 30.71 44.48 51.23
C PRO A 18 30.02 44.08 49.92
N GLU A 19 30.37 42.90 49.44
CA GLU A 19 29.86 42.26 48.22
C GLU A 19 28.36 41.92 48.37
N SER A 20 27.56 42.23 47.34
CA SER A 20 26.12 41.91 47.32
C SER A 20 25.91 40.40 47.07
N PRO A 21 24.92 39.75 47.72
CA PRO A 21 24.73 38.32 47.55
C PRO A 21 24.26 37.96 46.12
N PRO A 22 24.67 36.81 45.57
CA PRO A 22 24.29 36.39 44.22
C PRO A 22 22.79 36.08 44.12
N PRO A 23 22.17 36.27 42.94
CA PRO A 23 20.76 35.96 42.73
C PRO A 23 20.50 34.45 42.85
N GLN A 24 19.39 34.09 43.49
CA GLN A 24 18.99 32.69 43.62
C GLN A 24 18.46 32.17 42.28
N VAL A 25 19.02 31.06 41.80
CA VAL A 25 18.59 30.35 40.60
C VAL A 25 17.44 29.43 40.99
N GLU A 26 16.25 29.66 40.45
CA GLU A 26 15.12 28.74 40.62
C GLU A 26 15.41 27.41 39.90
N PRO A 27 15.08 26.25 40.48
CA PRO A 27 15.32 24.95 39.85
C PRO A 27 14.41 24.75 38.63
N GLU A 28 14.99 24.26 37.52
CA GLU A 28 14.25 23.92 36.30
C GLU A 28 13.14 22.88 36.57
N PRO A 29 11.95 23.00 35.95
CA PRO A 29 10.88 22.02 36.09
C PRO A 29 11.28 20.69 35.44
N GLN A 30 11.10 19.59 36.18
CA GLN A 30 11.39 18.23 35.72
C GLN A 30 10.46 17.85 34.55
N PRO A 31 10.95 17.11 33.54
CA PRO A 31 10.12 16.65 32.43
C PRO A 31 9.08 15.62 32.90
N GLU A 32 7.85 15.74 32.41
CA GLU A 32 6.75 14.82 32.72
C GLU A 32 7.10 13.38 32.29
N PRO A 33 6.68 12.35 33.06
CA PRO A 33 6.92 10.96 32.70
C PRO A 33 6.12 10.58 31.45
N GLN A 34 6.81 10.03 30.45
CA GLN A 34 6.18 9.57 29.21
C GLN A 34 5.22 8.39 29.50
N PRO A 35 4.05 8.33 28.83
CA PRO A 35 3.14 7.19 28.96
C PRO A 35 3.83 5.91 28.48
N GLN A 36 3.75 4.86 29.29
CA GLN A 36 4.32 3.55 28.98
C GLN A 36 3.60 2.95 27.77
N ALA A 37 4.37 2.51 26.76
CA ALA A 37 3.84 1.84 25.59
C ALA A 37 3.15 0.53 25.99
N GLU A 38 1.94 0.32 25.48
CA GLU A 38 1.21 -0.94 25.63
C GLU A 38 2.01 -2.08 24.99
N PRO A 39 1.99 -3.31 25.56
CA PRO A 39 2.72 -4.43 25.00
C PRO A 39 2.12 -4.82 23.64
N GLU A 40 2.99 -4.94 22.63
CA GLU A 40 2.58 -5.35 21.28
C GLU A 40 1.92 -6.74 21.28
N PRO A 41 0.88 -6.96 20.46
CA PRO A 41 0.24 -8.28 20.37
C PRO A 41 1.22 -9.32 19.81
N GLU A 42 1.25 -10.49 20.45
CA GLU A 42 2.10 -11.63 20.08
C GLU A 42 1.95 -11.97 18.60
N GLN A 43 3.08 -11.99 17.88
CA GLN A 43 3.14 -12.28 16.45
C GLN A 43 2.87 -13.77 16.21
N GLU A 44 1.73 -14.11 15.60
CA GLU A 44 1.45 -15.46 15.12
C GLU A 44 2.54 -15.89 14.11
N GLN A 45 3.22 -16.98 14.44
CA GLN A 45 4.32 -17.51 13.66
C GLN A 45 3.79 -18.20 12.40
N GLN A 46 3.94 -17.52 11.26
CA GLN A 46 3.52 -18.04 9.95
C GLN A 46 4.49 -19.09 9.40
N PRO A 47 4.01 -20.10 8.66
CA PRO A 47 4.85 -21.16 8.12
C PRO A 47 5.91 -20.62 7.15
N GLU A 48 7.14 -21.12 7.28
CA GLU A 48 8.29 -20.65 6.50
C GLU A 48 8.10 -20.96 5.00
N ILE A 49 8.05 -19.91 4.18
CA ILE A 49 7.88 -19.98 2.74
C ILE A 49 9.26 -20.26 2.10
N PRO A 50 9.44 -21.35 1.33
CA PRO A 50 10.75 -21.69 0.76
C PRO A 50 11.19 -20.63 -0.27
N GLN A 51 12.47 -20.27 -0.20
CA GLN A 51 13.07 -19.20 -1.01
C GLN A 51 13.04 -19.55 -2.51
N GLY A 52 12.37 -18.71 -3.33
CA GLY A 52 12.32 -18.84 -4.79
C GLY A 52 10.93 -18.87 -5.44
N HIS A 53 9.84 -18.72 -4.68
CA HIS A 53 8.47 -18.90 -5.18
C HIS A 53 7.81 -17.59 -5.63
N ILE A 54 7.29 -17.55 -6.86
CA ILE A 54 6.52 -16.42 -7.38
C ILE A 54 5.04 -16.79 -7.31
N GLN A 55 4.30 -16.13 -6.42
CA GLN A 55 2.93 -16.48 -6.09
C GLN A 55 1.93 -15.44 -6.57
N GLY A 56 0.91 -15.91 -7.31
CA GLY A 56 -0.22 -15.13 -7.79
C GLY A 56 -1.35 -15.15 -6.75
N ILE A 57 -1.90 -13.99 -6.38
CA ILE A 57 -3.15 -13.91 -5.61
C ILE A 57 -4.21 -13.22 -6.47
N ILE A 58 -5.36 -13.87 -6.62
CA ILE A 58 -6.55 -13.33 -7.28
C ILE A 58 -7.64 -13.16 -6.23
N GLU A 59 -8.07 -11.93 -6.00
CA GLU A 59 -9.11 -11.58 -5.01
C GLU A 59 -10.19 -10.70 -5.68
N PRO A 60 -11.49 -11.07 -5.68
CA PRO A 60 -12.57 -10.20 -6.09
C PRO A 60 -13.03 -9.35 -4.91
N ASP A 61 -13.05 -8.05 -5.17
CA ASP A 61 -13.17 -6.99 -4.18
C ASP A 61 -14.48 -7.05 -3.37
N VAL A 62 -14.37 -7.00 -2.05
CA VAL A 62 -15.52 -6.76 -1.16
C VAL A 62 -15.53 -5.27 -0.82
N VAL A 63 -16.60 -4.57 -1.23
CA VAL A 63 -16.90 -3.15 -0.93
C VAL A 63 -16.77 -2.77 0.57
N SER A 64 -16.70 -3.75 1.48
CA SER A 64 -16.50 -3.54 2.93
C SER A 64 -15.08 -3.80 3.44
N SER A 65 -14.20 -4.51 2.71
CA SER A 65 -12.75 -4.61 3.02
C SER A 65 -11.93 -3.46 2.42
N TYR A 66 -12.59 -2.60 1.63
CA TYR A 66 -12.10 -1.40 0.94
C TYR A 66 -11.28 -0.40 1.79
N LEU A 67 -11.15 -0.57 3.11
CA LEU A 67 -10.46 0.41 3.97
C LEU A 67 -9.27 -0.14 4.76
N LEU A 68 -8.98 -1.45 4.79
CA LEU A 68 -8.02 -1.98 5.77
C LEU A 68 -6.94 -2.92 5.24
N LYS A 69 -7.06 -3.50 4.04
CA LYS A 69 -6.02 -4.41 3.53
C LYS A 69 -5.51 -3.96 2.16
N LEU A 70 -4.29 -3.43 2.15
CA LEU A 70 -3.63 -2.86 0.96
C LEU A 70 -2.97 -3.91 0.07
N HIS A 71 -2.65 -5.09 0.60
CA HIS A 71 -2.12 -6.22 -0.15
C HIS A 71 -2.47 -7.54 0.55
N ALA A 72 -2.70 -8.61 -0.20
CA ALA A 72 -2.89 -9.94 0.34
C ALA A 72 -1.57 -10.73 0.42
N ALA A 73 -0.63 -10.42 -0.47
CA ALA A 73 0.68 -11.04 -0.51
C ALA A 73 1.47 -10.81 0.81
N PRO A 74 2.13 -11.84 1.38
CA PRO A 74 2.90 -11.77 2.62
C PRO A 74 4.27 -11.11 2.41
N ILE A 75 4.27 -9.86 1.97
CA ILE A 75 5.48 -9.10 1.61
C ILE A 75 5.93 -8.31 2.83
N LYS A 76 7.23 -8.37 3.13
CA LYS A 76 7.86 -7.59 4.21
C LYS A 76 8.87 -6.63 3.60
N ASN A 77 8.62 -5.32 3.74
CA ASN A 77 9.51 -4.23 3.29
C ASN A 77 9.94 -4.34 1.81
N PRO A 78 9.02 -4.28 0.83
CA PRO A 78 9.41 -4.25 -0.56
C PRO A 78 10.20 -2.97 -0.87
N ALA A 79 11.22 -3.06 -1.73
CA ALA A 79 12.01 -1.90 -2.14
C ALA A 79 11.50 -1.30 -3.46
N ARG A 80 11.07 -2.16 -4.39
CA ARG A 80 10.54 -1.77 -5.71
C ARG A 80 9.17 -2.40 -5.94
N VAL A 81 8.17 -1.55 -6.15
CA VAL A 81 6.79 -1.95 -6.41
C VAL A 81 6.31 -1.32 -7.70
N LEU A 82 5.69 -2.14 -8.54
CA LEU A 82 5.00 -1.68 -9.74
C LEU A 82 3.51 -1.71 -9.47
N ASP A 83 2.83 -0.58 -9.65
CA ASP A 83 1.38 -0.50 -9.61
C ASP A 83 0.87 -0.38 -11.04
N ILE A 84 0.16 -1.41 -11.52
CA ILE A 84 -0.39 -1.45 -12.87
C ILE A 84 -1.86 -0.99 -12.84
N GLY A 85 -2.17 0.04 -13.63
CA GLY A 85 -3.51 0.64 -13.64
C GLY A 85 -3.79 1.57 -12.46
N THR A 86 -2.76 2.26 -11.97
CA THR A 86 -2.78 3.20 -10.82
C THR A 86 -3.97 4.17 -10.77
N GLY A 87 -4.54 4.55 -11.91
CA GLY A 87 -5.67 5.49 -11.94
C GLY A 87 -5.31 6.83 -11.29
N THR A 88 -6.05 7.20 -10.24
CA THR A 88 -5.75 8.41 -9.43
C THR A 88 -4.61 8.23 -8.44
N GLY A 89 -4.09 7.02 -8.26
CA GLY A 89 -2.94 6.70 -7.43
C GLY A 89 -3.23 6.58 -5.94
N ILE A 90 -4.49 6.48 -5.53
CA ILE A 90 -4.88 6.33 -4.12
C ILE A 90 -4.19 5.12 -3.49
N TRP A 91 -4.21 3.97 -4.16
CA TRP A 91 -3.55 2.77 -3.64
C TRP A 91 -2.05 2.97 -3.47
N ALA A 92 -1.37 3.56 -4.45
CA ALA A 92 0.07 3.82 -4.37
C ALA A 92 0.41 4.79 -3.22
N ILE A 93 -0.41 5.81 -2.98
CA ILE A 93 -0.25 6.74 -1.87
C ILE A 93 -0.39 6.00 -0.54
N ASP A 94 -1.50 5.26 -0.35
CA ASP A 94 -1.77 4.55 0.90
C ASP A 94 -0.72 3.46 1.17
N PHE A 95 -0.25 2.76 0.13
CA PHE A 95 0.81 1.76 0.26
C PHE A 95 2.19 2.39 0.52
N ALA A 96 2.45 3.62 0.05
CA ALA A 96 3.70 4.35 0.30
C ALA A 96 3.92 4.69 1.78
N GLU A 97 2.83 4.84 2.55
CA GLU A 97 2.90 5.17 3.97
C GLU A 97 3.43 4.00 4.83
N ILE A 98 3.52 2.78 4.28
CA ILE A 98 3.97 1.60 5.02
C ILE A 98 5.52 1.52 5.08
N PRO A 99 6.28 1.58 3.96
CA PRO A 99 7.74 1.47 3.99
C PRO A 99 8.43 2.78 3.60
N PRO A 100 9.37 3.32 4.42
CA PRO A 100 10.03 4.60 4.14
C PRO A 100 10.97 4.59 2.91
N ASN A 101 11.26 3.42 2.33
CA ASN A 101 12.23 3.24 1.23
C ASN A 101 11.57 2.80 -0.09
N LEU A 102 10.27 3.03 -0.25
CA LEU A 102 9.53 2.51 -1.38
C LEU A 102 9.65 3.39 -2.64
N ARG A 103 9.93 2.75 -3.78
CA ARG A 103 9.84 3.40 -5.10
C ARG A 103 8.74 2.77 -5.93
N PHE A 104 7.80 3.61 -6.36
CA PHE A 104 6.77 3.26 -7.33
C PHE A 104 7.20 3.61 -8.74
N GLU A 105 6.81 2.77 -9.67
CA GLU A 105 6.82 3.06 -11.10
C GLU A 105 5.37 2.97 -11.59
N VAL A 106 4.94 3.96 -12.38
CA VAL A 106 3.62 4.00 -13.00
C VAL A 106 3.87 3.94 -14.50
N ASP A 107 3.31 2.94 -15.15
CA ASP A 107 3.56 2.69 -16.57
C ASP A 107 2.36 2.02 -17.23
N ASP A 108 2.33 2.06 -18.55
CA ASP A 108 1.34 1.35 -19.35
C ASP A 108 1.65 -0.16 -19.33
N PHE A 109 0.76 -0.92 -18.70
CA PHE A 109 0.89 -2.38 -18.60
C PHE A 109 0.65 -3.11 -19.94
N GLU A 110 0.05 -2.47 -20.94
CA GLU A 110 -0.07 -3.04 -22.29
C GLU A 110 1.21 -2.85 -23.12
N ALA A 111 2.10 -1.92 -22.75
CA ALA A 111 3.36 -1.70 -23.46
C ALA A 111 4.42 -2.77 -23.14
N PRO A 112 5.47 -2.93 -23.97
CA PRO A 112 6.65 -3.72 -23.61
C PRO A 112 7.41 -3.08 -22.46
N TRP A 113 7.56 -3.81 -21.36
CA TRP A 113 8.30 -3.34 -20.20
C TRP A 113 9.81 -3.38 -20.43
N SER A 114 10.47 -2.24 -20.27
CA SER A 114 11.91 -2.06 -20.49
C SER A 114 12.61 -1.58 -19.21
N TYR A 115 12.27 -2.19 -18.08
CA TYR A 115 12.87 -1.83 -16.79
C TYR A 115 14.29 -2.34 -16.67
N SER A 116 15.15 -1.55 -16.04
CA SER A 116 16.56 -1.91 -15.82
C SER A 116 16.78 -2.86 -14.64
N GLN A 117 15.78 -2.98 -13.75
CA GLN A 117 15.84 -3.78 -12.54
C GLN A 117 14.47 -4.43 -12.27
N PRO A 118 14.46 -5.68 -11.77
CA PRO A 118 13.22 -6.37 -11.45
C PRO A 118 12.55 -5.82 -10.19
N PHE A 119 11.26 -6.11 -10.02
CA PHE A 119 10.42 -5.69 -8.90
C PHE A 119 10.33 -6.77 -7.81
N ASP A 120 10.10 -6.32 -6.58
CA ASP A 120 9.78 -7.20 -5.44
C ASP A 120 8.29 -7.55 -5.44
N TYR A 121 7.45 -6.63 -5.90
CA TYR A 121 6.00 -6.77 -5.94
C TYR A 121 5.43 -6.07 -7.17
N ILE A 122 4.45 -6.69 -7.80
CA ILE A 122 3.65 -6.08 -8.86
C ILE A 122 2.19 -6.22 -8.44
N HIS A 123 1.48 -5.09 -8.37
CA HIS A 123 0.09 -5.01 -7.94
C HIS A 123 -0.78 -4.46 -9.07
N GLY A 124 -1.98 -5.01 -9.25
CA GLY A 124 -3.01 -4.47 -10.14
C GLY A 124 -4.41 -4.63 -9.59
N ARG A 125 -5.25 -3.62 -9.76
CA ARG A 125 -6.63 -3.61 -9.27
C ARG A 125 -7.60 -3.03 -10.30
N GLU A 126 -8.76 -3.65 -10.44
CA GLU A 126 -9.83 -3.29 -11.38
C GLU A 126 -9.35 -3.22 -12.85
N LEU A 127 -8.65 -4.27 -13.29
CA LEU A 127 -8.07 -4.35 -14.63
C LEU A 127 -8.90 -5.17 -15.63
N GLU A 128 -9.99 -5.80 -15.20
CA GLU A 128 -10.90 -6.53 -16.09
C GLU A 128 -11.44 -5.58 -17.20
N GLY A 129 -11.36 -6.03 -18.45
CA GLY A 129 -11.71 -5.22 -19.62
C GLY A 129 -10.71 -4.12 -20.01
N PHE A 130 -9.61 -3.95 -19.26
CA PHE A 130 -8.52 -3.04 -19.62
C PHE A 130 -7.31 -3.76 -20.25
N ILE A 131 -7.27 -5.09 -20.22
CA ILE A 131 -6.17 -5.91 -20.75
C ILE A 131 -6.62 -6.63 -22.04
N ARG A 132 -5.89 -6.45 -23.16
CA ARG A 132 -6.11 -7.24 -24.38
C ARG A 132 -5.64 -8.68 -24.27
N ASP A 133 -4.43 -8.88 -23.76
CA ASP A 133 -3.74 -10.17 -23.73
C ASP A 133 -3.20 -10.44 -22.32
N HIS A 134 -3.96 -11.22 -21.55
CA HIS A 134 -3.63 -11.59 -20.18
C HIS A 134 -2.42 -12.53 -20.12
N ASP A 135 -2.27 -13.44 -21.10
CA ASP A 135 -1.12 -14.36 -21.15
C ASP A 135 0.19 -13.61 -21.41
N ARG A 136 0.14 -12.55 -22.22
CA ARG A 136 1.26 -11.63 -22.39
C ARG A 136 1.55 -10.88 -21.09
N LEU A 137 0.54 -10.31 -20.43
CA LEU A 137 0.72 -9.57 -19.18
C LEU A 137 1.37 -10.46 -18.11
N PHE A 138 0.86 -11.67 -17.89
CA PHE A 138 1.38 -12.58 -16.88
C PHE A 138 2.81 -13.02 -17.17
N ARG A 139 3.16 -13.35 -18.43
CA ARG A 139 4.55 -13.64 -18.81
C ARG A 139 5.46 -12.43 -18.61
N GLN A 140 4.98 -11.23 -18.94
CA GLN A 140 5.74 -10.00 -18.78
C GLN A 140 5.95 -9.66 -17.29
N ALA A 141 4.94 -9.86 -16.45
CA ALA A 141 5.03 -9.74 -15.00
C ALA A 141 6.06 -10.71 -14.43
N LEU A 142 5.97 -11.99 -14.81
CA LEU A 142 6.91 -13.02 -14.35
C LEU A 142 8.37 -12.68 -14.72
N ALA A 143 8.62 -12.20 -15.94
CA ALA A 143 9.95 -11.86 -16.42
C ALA A 143 10.59 -10.65 -15.70
N ASN A 144 9.75 -9.76 -15.13
CA ASN A 144 10.20 -8.56 -14.43
C ASN A 144 10.15 -8.72 -12.89
N LEU A 145 9.81 -9.90 -12.38
CA LEU A 145 9.83 -10.19 -10.94
C LEU A 145 11.17 -10.76 -10.51
N LYS A 146 11.60 -10.39 -9.31
CA LYS A 146 12.70 -11.09 -8.65
C LYS A 146 12.27 -12.51 -8.27
N PRO A 147 13.21 -13.46 -8.16
CA PRO A 147 12.93 -14.75 -7.53
C PRO A 147 12.36 -14.53 -6.11
N GLY A 148 11.18 -15.08 -5.82
CA GLY A 148 10.49 -14.84 -4.54
C GLY A 148 9.58 -13.59 -4.51
N GLY A 149 9.50 -12.84 -5.61
CA GLY A 149 8.60 -11.71 -5.74
C GLY A 149 7.14 -12.12 -5.91
N TRP A 150 6.22 -11.18 -5.71
CA TRP A 150 4.78 -11.45 -5.73
C TRP A 150 4.09 -10.70 -6.87
N PHE A 151 3.08 -11.35 -7.45
CA PHE A 151 2.16 -10.70 -8.38
C PHE A 151 0.75 -10.81 -7.81
N GLU A 152 0.05 -9.69 -7.71
CA GLU A 152 -1.32 -9.65 -7.21
C GLU A 152 -2.18 -8.91 -8.22
N ILE A 153 -3.32 -9.52 -8.58
CA ILE A 153 -4.32 -8.89 -9.44
C ILE A 153 -5.71 -9.12 -8.85
N ALA A 154 -6.47 -8.04 -8.71
CA ALA A 154 -7.81 -8.06 -8.15
C ALA A 154 -8.80 -7.37 -9.07
N SER A 155 -10.02 -7.91 -9.22
CA SER A 155 -11.07 -7.27 -10.01
C SER A 155 -12.44 -7.77 -9.63
N ILE A 156 -13.46 -6.94 -9.84
CA ILE A 156 -14.87 -7.36 -9.76
C ILE A 156 -15.29 -7.95 -11.11
N GLU A 157 -16.02 -9.06 -11.08
CA GLU A 157 -16.63 -9.63 -12.29
C GLU A 157 -17.81 -8.76 -12.77
N VAL A 158 -17.89 -8.46 -14.07
CA VAL A 158 -19.02 -7.70 -14.66
C VAL A 158 -20.36 -8.41 -14.52
N ASN A 159 -20.36 -9.74 -14.40
CA ASN A 159 -21.60 -10.51 -14.27
C ASN A 159 -22.22 -10.32 -12.88
N CYS A 160 -23.54 -10.09 -12.87
CA CYS A 160 -24.32 -9.98 -11.64
C CYS A 160 -24.94 -11.32 -11.27
N PHE A 161 -24.74 -11.75 -10.03
CA PHE A 161 -25.31 -12.99 -9.49
C PHE A 161 -26.20 -12.69 -8.28
N SER A 162 -27.20 -13.55 -8.04
CA SER A 162 -27.97 -13.58 -6.80
C SER A 162 -28.26 -15.02 -6.41
N ASP A 163 -28.42 -15.28 -5.10
CA ASP A 163 -28.67 -16.65 -4.60
C ASP A 163 -30.07 -17.19 -4.91
N ASP A 164 -31.00 -16.27 -5.18
CA ASP A 164 -32.43 -16.53 -5.33
C ASP A 164 -32.94 -16.22 -6.74
N ASP A 165 -32.02 -16.07 -7.70
CA ASP A 165 -32.28 -15.74 -9.10
C ASP A 165 -33.04 -14.41 -9.32
N THR A 166 -33.17 -13.55 -8.31
CA THR A 166 -33.78 -12.22 -8.48
C THR A 166 -33.05 -11.33 -9.47
N HIS A 167 -31.74 -11.52 -9.66
CA HIS A 167 -30.97 -10.83 -10.70
C HIS A 167 -31.56 -11.07 -12.11
N LEU A 168 -32.11 -12.26 -12.39
CA LEU A 168 -32.74 -12.58 -13.67
C LEU A 168 -34.01 -11.74 -13.93
N LYS A 169 -34.65 -11.23 -12.88
CA LYS A 169 -35.82 -10.34 -13.01
C LYS A 169 -35.41 -8.91 -13.40
N ALA A 170 -34.14 -8.54 -13.22
CA ALA A 170 -33.60 -7.24 -13.62
C ALA A 170 -33.25 -7.27 -15.12
N THR A 171 -34.26 -7.39 -15.97
CA THR A 171 -34.09 -7.57 -17.43
C THR A 171 -33.21 -6.50 -18.07
N SER A 172 -33.38 -5.23 -17.68
CA SER A 172 -32.56 -4.13 -18.18
C SER A 172 -31.08 -4.25 -17.78
N MET A 173 -30.80 -4.75 -16.56
CA MET A 173 -29.42 -5.00 -16.13
C MET A 173 -28.81 -6.15 -16.93
N MET A 174 -29.55 -7.26 -17.07
CA MET A 174 -29.08 -8.42 -17.84
C MET A 174 -28.83 -8.09 -19.31
N GLU A 175 -29.69 -7.26 -19.91
CA GLU A 175 -29.49 -6.73 -21.27
C GLU A 175 -28.26 -5.81 -21.35
N GLY A 176 -28.05 -4.95 -20.33
CA GLY A 176 -26.85 -4.12 -20.20
C GLY A 176 -25.57 -4.95 -20.17
N VAL A 177 -25.50 -5.94 -19.28
CA VAL A 177 -24.36 -6.87 -19.16
C VAL A 177 -24.11 -7.62 -20.47
N LYS A 178 -25.16 -8.12 -21.12
CA LYS A 178 -25.05 -8.76 -22.44
C LYS A 178 -24.46 -7.82 -23.49
N ASN A 179 -24.93 -6.58 -23.54
CA ASN A 179 -24.43 -5.58 -24.50
C ASN A 179 -22.99 -5.16 -24.19
N MET A 180 -22.60 -5.11 -22.92
CA MET A 180 -21.22 -4.91 -22.50
C MET A 180 -20.33 -6.01 -23.05
N HIS A 181 -20.67 -7.28 -22.82
CA HIS A 181 -19.90 -8.43 -23.36
C HIS A 181 -19.77 -8.40 -24.88
N ILE A 182 -20.86 -8.09 -25.61
CA ILE A 182 -20.82 -7.98 -27.08
C ILE A 182 -19.88 -6.85 -27.52
N SER A 183 -19.95 -5.71 -26.85
CA SER A 183 -19.14 -4.53 -27.18
C SER A 183 -17.67 -4.75 -26.84
N ALA A 184 -17.39 -5.32 -25.68
CA ALA A 184 -16.07 -5.68 -25.16
C ALA A 184 -15.34 -6.64 -26.12
N LYS A 185 -16.02 -7.70 -26.57
CA LYS A 185 -15.50 -8.64 -27.57
C LYS A 185 -15.19 -7.97 -28.90
N LYS A 186 -16.04 -7.05 -29.37
CA LYS A 186 -15.78 -6.27 -30.60
C LYS A 186 -14.60 -5.32 -30.44
N PHE A 187 -14.43 -4.74 -29.25
CA PHE A 187 -13.32 -3.85 -28.94
C PHE A 187 -11.99 -4.61 -28.74
N GLY A 188 -12.07 -5.91 -28.46
CA GLY A 188 -10.93 -6.81 -28.28
C GLY A 188 -10.41 -6.87 -26.84
N LYS A 189 -11.19 -6.42 -25.86
CA LYS A 189 -10.90 -6.55 -24.43
C LYS A 189 -12.12 -7.19 -23.77
N ASP A 190 -12.10 -8.50 -23.63
CA ASP A 190 -13.23 -9.26 -23.08
C ASP A 190 -13.35 -9.04 -21.56
N PHE A 191 -14.57 -9.06 -21.03
CA PHE A 191 -14.84 -9.03 -19.60
C PHE A 191 -14.94 -10.45 -19.01
N ASP A 192 -15.12 -11.49 -19.84
CA ASP A 192 -15.26 -12.86 -19.38
C ASP A 192 -13.91 -13.59 -19.14
N THR A 193 -12.98 -12.93 -18.44
CA THR A 193 -11.57 -13.39 -18.31
C THR A 193 -11.18 -13.85 -16.90
N VAL A 194 -11.79 -13.29 -15.84
CA VAL A 194 -11.35 -13.48 -14.44
C VAL A 194 -11.26 -14.97 -14.07
N LYS A 195 -12.26 -15.77 -14.48
CA LYS A 195 -12.31 -17.23 -14.26
C LYS A 195 -11.12 -18.01 -14.82
N ASN A 196 -10.39 -17.45 -15.78
CA ASN A 196 -9.26 -18.10 -16.44
C ASN A 196 -7.92 -17.68 -15.82
N TRP A 197 -7.87 -16.58 -15.06
CA TRP A 197 -6.62 -15.98 -14.59
C TRP A 197 -5.73 -16.94 -13.81
N ARG A 198 -6.31 -17.76 -12.92
CA ARG A 198 -5.57 -18.80 -12.21
C ARG A 198 -4.79 -19.70 -13.16
N SER A 199 -5.50 -20.29 -14.13
CA SER A 199 -4.89 -21.21 -15.09
C SER A 199 -3.87 -20.53 -16.00
N GLN A 200 -4.10 -19.26 -16.37
CA GLN A 200 -3.18 -18.48 -17.19
C GLN A 200 -1.90 -18.12 -16.43
N MET A 201 -1.99 -17.81 -15.13
CA MET A 201 -0.84 -17.62 -14.26
C MET A 201 -0.01 -18.91 -14.12
N GLU A 202 -0.67 -20.04 -13.86
CA GLU A 202 0.00 -21.35 -13.79
C GLU A 202 0.73 -21.66 -15.11
N ASN A 203 0.08 -21.44 -16.25
CA ASN A 203 0.68 -21.62 -17.58
C ASN A 203 1.84 -20.66 -17.87
N ALA A 204 1.79 -19.43 -17.35
CA ALA A 204 2.89 -18.48 -17.48
C ALA A 204 4.13 -18.90 -16.68
N GLY A 205 3.97 -19.75 -15.66
CA GLY A 205 5.04 -20.26 -14.81
C GLY A 205 5.02 -19.75 -13.37
N PHE A 206 3.92 -19.13 -12.93
CA PHE A 206 3.72 -18.81 -11.52
C PHE A 206 3.52 -20.10 -10.70
N VAL A 207 4.00 -20.08 -9.46
CA VAL A 207 3.88 -21.20 -8.50
C VAL A 207 3.00 -20.78 -7.33
N ASN A 208 2.41 -21.73 -6.60
CA ASN A 208 1.53 -21.42 -5.45
C ASN A 208 0.33 -20.51 -5.76
N VAL A 209 -0.15 -20.45 -7.01
CA VAL A 209 -1.26 -19.58 -7.40
C VAL A 209 -2.48 -19.79 -6.50
N ARG A 210 -2.89 -18.72 -5.83
CA ARG A 210 -4.05 -18.65 -4.95
C ARG A 210 -5.10 -17.76 -5.60
N GLU A 211 -6.32 -18.25 -5.59
CA GLU A 211 -7.50 -17.54 -6.04
C GLU A 211 -8.50 -17.71 -4.92
N ASP A 212 -8.94 -16.59 -4.41
CA ASP A 212 -9.94 -16.46 -3.39
C ASP A 212 -11.14 -15.84 -4.10
N VAL A 213 -12.36 -16.33 -3.84
CA VAL A 213 -13.58 -15.80 -4.46
C VAL A 213 -14.55 -15.43 -3.37
N TYR A 214 -14.87 -14.16 -3.26
CA TYR A 214 -15.79 -13.64 -2.28
C TYR A 214 -17.15 -13.33 -2.87
N LYS A 215 -18.18 -13.71 -2.11
CA LYS A 215 -19.54 -13.29 -2.35
C LYS A 215 -19.81 -11.95 -1.67
N VAL A 216 -20.05 -10.92 -2.47
CA VAL A 216 -20.33 -9.58 -1.95
C VAL A 216 -21.78 -9.48 -1.49
N ARG A 217 -21.99 -8.95 -0.27
CA ARG A 217 -23.33 -8.65 0.23
C ARG A 217 -23.83 -7.36 -0.46
N ASN A 218 -24.99 -7.41 -1.09
CA ASN A 218 -25.64 -6.19 -1.59
C ASN A 218 -25.91 -5.22 -0.43
N PHE A 219 -25.15 -4.11 -0.35
CA PHE A 219 -25.34 -3.04 0.64
C PHE A 219 -26.46 -2.05 0.29
N TYR A 220 -27.19 -2.25 -0.82
CA TYR A 220 -28.25 -1.34 -1.22
C TYR A 220 -29.58 -1.66 -0.53
N ARG A 221 -29.88 -0.94 0.55
CA ARG A 221 -31.24 -0.84 1.10
C ARG A 221 -32.07 0.07 0.18
N ALA A 222 -32.63 -0.48 -0.90
CA ALA A 222 -33.53 0.27 -1.79
C ALA A 222 -34.80 0.68 -1.03
N ARG A 223 -34.90 1.94 -0.63
CA ARG A 223 -36.12 2.51 -0.02
C ARG A 223 -36.98 3.07 -1.15
N CYS A 224 -37.94 2.28 -1.63
CA CYS A 224 -38.92 2.75 -2.61
C CYS A 224 -40.02 3.54 -1.88
N THR A 225 -39.95 4.87 -1.88
CA THR A 225 -41.05 5.74 -1.47
C THR A 225 -41.94 6.04 -2.67
N ARG A 226 -43.11 5.39 -2.76
CA ARG A 226 -44.18 5.77 -3.70
C ARG A 226 -45.12 6.74 -3.01
N LYS A 227 -45.34 7.91 -3.62
CA LYS A 227 -46.41 8.84 -3.24
C LYS A 227 -47.57 8.65 -4.23
N ARG A 228 -48.80 8.55 -3.72
CA ARG A 228 -50.04 8.56 -4.52
C ARG A 228 -50.22 9.92 -5.18
#